data_AF-A0A5E4GMT0-F1
#
_entry.id   AF-A0A5E4GMT0-F1
#
_cell.length_a   1.000
_cell.length_b   1.000
_cell.length_c   1.000
_cell.angle_alpha   90.00
_cell.angle_beta   90.00
_cell.angle_gamma   90.00
#
_symmetry.space_group_name_H-M   'P 1'
#
loop_
_entity.id
_entity.type
_entity.pdbx_description
1 polymer ?
#
loop_
_entity_poly.entity_id
_entity_poly.type
_entity_poly.pdbx_seq_one_letter_code
_entity_poly.pdbx_strand_id
1 'polypeptide(L)' 'TFAPVAKLNTVRVLLSLATNCDWPLLQFDVKNSFLHSDLNEGIYMDLPPGIPVTSKEGV' A
#
# COMPACT_ATOMS: atom_id res chain seq x y z
N THR A 1 0.55 -11.95 -8.28
CA THR A 1 0.90 -11.02 -7.19
C THR A 1 0.74 -9.59 -7.69
N PHE A 2 -0.07 -8.77 -7.02
CA PHE A 2 -0.27 -7.36 -7.38
C PHE A 2 0.74 -6.51 -6.61
N ALA A 3 1.70 -5.90 -7.30
CA ALA A 3 2.58 -4.91 -6.68
C ALA A 3 1.83 -3.57 -6.61
N PRO A 4 1.81 -2.89 -5.44
CA PRO A 4 1.21 -1.57 -5.35
C PRO A 4 2.05 -0.59 -6.20
N VAL A 5 1.45 -0.07 -7.27
CA VAL A 5 2.07 0.97 -8.11
C VAL A 5 1.40 2.30 -7.78
N ALA A 6 2.18 3.25 -7.28
CA ALA A 6 1.70 4.61 -7.09
C ALA A 6 1.32 5.23 -8.44
N LYS A 7 0.13 5.83 -8.52
CA LYS A 7 -0.33 6.52 -9.73
C LYS A 7 0.33 7.90 -9.80
N LEU A 8 0.95 8.22 -10.94
CA LEU A 8 1.63 9.51 -11.14
C LEU A 8 0.69 10.71 -10.95
N ASN A 9 -0.59 10.59 -11.28
CA ASN A 9 -1.56 11.67 -11.06
C ASN A 9 -1.70 12.00 -9.56
N THR A 10 -1.73 10.98 -8.70
CA THR A 10 -1.76 11.17 -7.24
C THR A 10 -0.49 11.86 -6.75
N VAL A 11 0.68 11.45 -7.26
CA VAL A 11 1.97 12.09 -6.93
C VAL A 11 1.96 13.58 -7.32
N ARG A 12 1.45 13.93 -8.50
CA ARG A 12 1.35 15.32 -8.96
C ARG A 12 0.44 16.18 -8.08
N VAL A 13 -0.69 15.64 -7.65
CA VAL A 13 -1.62 16.34 -6.74
C VAL A 13 -0.94 16.60 -5.39
N LEU A 14 -0.24 15.60 -4.84
CA LEU A 14 0.50 15.76 -3.58
C LEU A 14 1.62 16.80 -3.69
N LEU A 15 2.39 16.80 -4.78
CA LEU A 15 3.40 17.83 -5.03
C LEU A 15 2.78 19.23 -5.13
N SER A 16 1.66 19.36 -5.84
CA SER A 16 0.96 20.64 -5.97
C SER A 16 0.52 21.15 -4.60
N LEU A 17 -0.01 20.28 -3.75
CA LEU A 17 -0.44 20.64 -2.40
C LEU A 17 0.74 21.05 -1.51
N ALA A 18 1.85 20.29 -1.55
CA ALA A 18 3.06 20.64 -0.82
C ALA A 18 3.61 22.01 -1.21
N THR A 19 3.64 22.34 -2.50
CA THR A 19 4.07 23.67 -2.99
C THR A 19 3.11 24.79 -2.54
N ASN A 20 1.80 24.55 -2.54
CA ASN A 20 0.82 25.55 -2.08
C ASN A 20 0.86 25.79 -0.57
N CYS A 21 1.39 24.84 0.19
CA CYS A 21 1.50 24.93 1.65
C CYS A 21 2.92 25.23 2.14
N ASP A 22 3.85 25.56 1.24
CA ASP A 22 5.28 25.78 1.53
C ASP A 22 5.91 24.63 2.34
N TRP A 23 5.50 23.40 2.06
CA TRP A 23 6.01 22.23 2.77
C TRP A 23 7.39 21.84 2.26
N PRO A 24 8.35 21.52 3.16
CA PRO A 24 9.66 21.03 2.76
C PRO A 24 9.52 19.67 2.06
N LEU A 25 10.01 19.59 0.82
CA LEU A 25 10.05 18.34 0.07
C LEU A 25 11.35 17.60 0.37
N LEU A 26 11.22 16.46 1.04
CA LEU A 26 12.33 15.54 1.31
C LEU A 26 12.23 14.36 0.35
N GLN A 27 13.28 14.13 -0.43
CA GLN A 27 13.37 12.95 -1.29
C GLN A 27 13.86 11.77 -0.46
N PHE A 28 13.03 10.73 -0.33
CA PHE A 28 13.41 9.49 0.33
C PHE A 28 13.82 8.47 -0.75
N ASP A 29 15.12 8.29 -0.94
CA ASP A 29 15.68 7.26 -1.82
C ASP A 29 15.73 5.93 -1.06
N VAL A 30 14.73 5.07 -1.26
CA VAL A 30 14.72 3.73 -0.69
C VAL A 30 15.53 2.83 -1.60
N LYS A 31 16.81 2.63 -1.27
CA LYS A 31 17.71 1.71 -2.01
C LYS A 31 17.27 0.24 -1.96
N ASN A 32 16.24 -0.09 -1.18
CA ASN A 32 15.78 -1.46 -1.04
C ASN A 32 14.32 -1.53 -0.57
N SER A 33 13.34 -1.53 -1.49
CA SER A 33 11.96 -1.90 -1.13
C SER A 33 11.75 -3.40 -1.35
N PHE A 34 12.42 -4.25 -0.57
CA PHE A 34 11.93 -5.62 -0.40
C PHE A 34 10.67 -5.55 0.44
N LEU A 35 9.50 -5.63 -0.19
CA LEU A 35 8.22 -5.91 0.47
C LEU A 35 8.16 -7.39 0.93
N HIS A 36 9.27 -7.91 1.45
CA HIS A 36 9.50 -9.26 1.95
C HIS A 36 10.13 -9.22 3.36
N SER A 37 9.88 -8.15 4.13
CA SER A 37 10.12 -8.25 5.57
C SER A 37 9.22 -9.34 6.13
N ASP A 38 9.77 -10.22 6.97
CA ASP A 38 8.95 -11.17 7.73
C ASP A 38 7.87 -10.37 8.47
N LEU A 39 6.62 -10.54 8.01
CA LEU A 39 5.53 -9.76 8.52
C LEU A 39 5.07 -10.41 9.83
N ASN A 40 5.63 -9.93 10.94
CA ASN A 40 5.25 -10.39 12.28
C ASN A 40 3.91 -9.79 12.76
N GLU A 41 3.29 -8.92 11.97
CA GLU A 41 1.98 -8.34 12.24
C GLU A 41 0.89 -9.10 11.48
N GLY A 42 -0.18 -9.47 12.19
CA GLY A 42 -1.34 -10.11 11.57
C GLY A 42 -1.99 -9.17 10.56
N ILE A 43 -1.99 -9.55 9.29
CA ILE A 43 -2.69 -8.79 8.26
C ILE A 43 -4.19 -9.04 8.42
N TYR A 44 -4.92 -8.01 8.85
CA TYR A 44 -6.38 -8.02 8.78
C TYR A 44 -6.80 -7.50 7.41
N MET A 45 -7.33 -8.39 6.58
CA MET A 45 -7.94 -8.05 5.30
C MET A 45 -9.36 -8.60 5.27
N ASP A 46 -10.31 -7.77 4.83
CA ASP A 46 -11.65 -8.24 4.47
C ASP A 46 -11.57 -9.07 3.19
N LEU A 47 -12.37 -10.14 3.13
CA LEU A 47 -12.40 -11.00 1.96
C LEU A 47 -12.91 -10.21 0.76
N PRO A 48 -12.20 -10.23 -0.39
CA PRO A 48 -12.66 -9.51 -1.56
C PRO A 48 -14.02 -10.06 -2.03
N PRO A 49 -14.92 -9.19 -2.49
CA PRO A 49 -16.24 -9.62 -2.97
C PRO A 49 -16.10 -10.60 -4.12
N GLY A 50 -16.69 -11.78 -4.00
CA GLY A 50 -16.67 -12.84 -5.01
C GLY A 50 -15.93 -14.13 -4.61
N ILE A 51 -15.32 -14.20 -3.43
CA ILE A 51 -14.81 -15.47 -2.91
C ILE A 51 -15.92 -16.20 -2.14
N PRO A 52 -16.32 -17.42 -2.57
CA PRO A 52 -17.28 -18.21 -1.80
C PRO A 52 -16.61 -18.67 -0.51
N VAL A 53 -17.16 -18.23 0.63
CA VAL A 53 -16.70 -18.67 1.95
C VAL A 53 -17.12 -20.13 2.12
N THR A 54 -16.23 -21.05 1.77
CA THR A 54 -16.44 -22.45 2.15
C THR A 54 -15.91 -22.62 3.56
N SER A 55 -16.80 -22.45 4.54
CA SER A 55 -16.53 -22.88 5.91
C SER A 55 -16.27 -24.38 5.86
N LYS A 56 -15.02 -24.80 5.97
CA LYS A 56 -14.70 -26.17 6.36
C LYS A 56 -14.93 -26.22 7.86
N GLU A 57 -16.16 -26.59 8.23
CA GLU A 57 -16.46 -27.07 9.57
C GLU A 57 -15.54 -28.26 9.84
N GLY A 58 -14.69 -28.11 10.85
CA GLY A 58 -13.85 -29.18 11.33
C GLY A 58 -14.70 -30.30 11.89
N VAL A 59 -14.39 -31.52 11.44
CA VAL A 59 -14.46 -32.72 12.28
C VAL A 59 -13.16 -32.79 13.07
#